data_AF-A0A5C5G6P4-F1
#
_entry.id   AF-A0A5C5G6P4-F1
#
_cell.length_a   1.000
_cell.length_b   1.000
_cell.length_c   1.000
_cell.angle_alpha   90.00
_cell.angle_beta   90.00
_cell.angle_gamma   90.00
#
_symmetry.space_group_name_H-M   'P 1'
#
loop_
_entity.id
_entity.type
_entity.pdbx_description
1 polymer ?
#
loop_
_entity_poly.entity_id
_entity_poly.type
_entity_poly.pdbx_seq_one_letter_code
_entity_poly.pdbx_strand_id
1 'polypeptide(L)'
;MLAFLPTVVLSLAVAQTGFAGPIAYATCQAGCSTAAVSCYAAAGFVYGTITAGIGTPAAILSCNAVLGTCSAACAVLSLAPTP
;
A
#
# COMPACT_ATOMS: atom_id res chain seq x y z
N MET A 1 5.06 27.56 -1.98
CA MET A 1 3.72 27.42 -1.35
C MET A 1 2.59 27.21 -2.39
N LEU A 2 2.54 27.96 -3.51
CA LEU A 2 1.44 27.86 -4.49
C LEU A 2 1.39 26.56 -5.32
N ALA A 3 2.47 25.79 -5.43
CA ALA A 3 2.52 24.58 -6.23
C ALA A 3 1.68 23.40 -5.68
N PHE A 4 1.31 23.44 -4.40
CA PHE A 4 0.49 22.41 -3.75
C PHE A 4 -1.01 22.73 -3.78
N LEU A 5 -1.38 23.98 -4.09
CA LEU A 5 -2.77 24.44 -4.13
C LEU A 5 -3.64 23.66 -5.13
N PRO A 6 -3.22 23.38 -6.39
CA PRO A 6 -4.03 22.60 -7.31
C PRO A 6 -4.16 21.13 -6.86
N THR A 7 -3.14 20.58 -6.22
CA THR A 7 -3.14 19.20 -5.69
C THR A 7 -4.11 19.06 -4.51
N VAL A 8 -4.12 20.05 -3.61
CA VAL A 8 -5.05 20.11 -2.48
C VAL A 8 -6.50 20.29 -2.95
N VAL A 9 -6.74 21.17 -3.93
CA VAL A 9 -8.09 21.40 -4.50
C VAL A 9 -8.61 20.15 -5.21
N LEU A 10 -7.77 19.43 -5.97
CA LEU A 10 -8.16 18.18 -6.62
C LEU A 10 -8.46 17.06 -5.59
N SER A 11 -7.74 17.03 -4.47
CA SER A 11 -7.96 16.07 -3.39
C SER A 11 -9.29 16.32 -2.66
N LEU A 12 -9.66 17.59 -2.46
CA LEU A 12 -10.95 17.96 -1.85
C LEU A 12 -12.14 17.72 -2.79
N ALA A 13 -11.96 17.84 -4.12
CA ALA A 13 -13.01 17.60 -5.09
C ALA A 13 -13.41 16.10 -5.19
N VAL A 14 -12.43 15.18 -5.07
CA VAL A 14 -12.69 13.72 -5.09
C VAL A 14 -13.37 13.24 -3.80
N ALA A 15 -13.17 13.93 -2.68
CA ALA A 15 -13.79 13.61 -1.39
C ALA A 15 -15.33 13.75 -1.38
N GLN A 16 -15.94 14.39 -2.39
CA GLN A 16 -17.35 14.74 -2.40
C GLN A 16 -18.25 13.71 -3.11
N THR A 17 -17.67 12.62 -3.59
CA THR A 17 -18.40 11.56 -4.30
C THR A 17 -18.16 10.25 -3.57
N GLY A 18 -19.20 9.42 -3.36
CA GLY A 18 -19.19 8.17 -2.59
C GLY A 18 -18.29 7.06 -3.16
N PHE A 19 -17.00 7.35 -3.33
CA PHE A 19 -15.92 6.44 -3.73
C PHE A 19 -15.09 6.00 -2.51
N ALA A 20 -15.74 5.78 -1.37
CA ALA A 20 -15.01 5.35 -0.19
C ALA A 20 -14.45 3.91 -0.35
N GLY A 21 -15.00 3.07 -1.23
CA GLY A 21 -14.41 1.76 -1.57
C GLY A 21 -12.98 1.85 -2.14
N PRO A 22 -12.76 2.56 -3.26
CA PRO A 22 -11.41 2.83 -3.78
C PRO A 22 -10.47 3.52 -2.78
N ILE A 23 -10.98 4.45 -1.96
CA ILE A 23 -10.19 5.09 -0.90
C ILE A 23 -9.79 4.08 0.18
N ALA A 24 -10.71 3.22 0.64
CA ALA A 24 -10.45 2.17 1.62
C ALA A 24 -9.45 1.12 1.10
N TYR A 25 -9.55 0.76 -0.17
CA TYR A 25 -8.54 -0.08 -0.82
C TYR A 25 -7.16 0.60 -0.81
N ALA A 26 -7.09 1.89 -1.17
CA ALA A 26 -5.83 2.63 -1.20
C ALA A 26 -5.19 2.79 0.19
N THR A 27 -5.98 3.05 1.23
CA THR A 27 -5.47 3.15 2.61
C THR A 27 -4.99 1.79 3.13
N CYS A 28 -5.72 0.71 2.83
CA CYS A 28 -5.30 -0.66 3.15
C CYS A 28 -3.97 -1.01 2.46
N GLN A 29 -3.84 -0.71 1.16
CA GLN A 29 -2.61 -0.91 0.38
C GLN A 29 -1.43 -0.12 0.92
N ALA A 30 -1.66 1.13 1.34
CA ALA A 30 -0.62 1.95 1.99
C ALA A 30 -0.12 1.27 3.28
N GLY A 31 -1.03 0.78 4.11
CA GLY A 31 -0.70 0.03 5.33
C GLY A 31 0.12 -1.23 5.06
N CYS A 32 -0.29 -2.05 4.09
CA CYS A 32 0.47 -3.26 3.70
C CYS A 32 1.90 -2.91 3.25
N SER A 33 2.05 -1.84 2.47
CA SER A 33 3.36 -1.38 1.98
C SER A 33 4.24 -0.85 3.12
N THR A 34 3.67 -0.12 4.09
CA THR A 34 4.41 0.32 5.29
C THR A 34 4.86 -0.87 6.14
N ALA A 35 4.00 -1.89 6.30
CA ALA A 35 4.37 -3.12 7.01
C ALA A 35 5.52 -3.85 6.29
N ALA A 36 5.48 -3.93 4.96
CA ALA A 36 6.56 -4.52 4.17
C ALA A 36 7.89 -3.77 4.37
N VAL A 37 7.88 -2.43 4.34
CA VAL A 37 9.06 -1.60 4.62
C VAL A 37 9.62 -1.89 6.02
N SER A 38 8.75 -1.99 7.04
CA SER A 38 9.19 -2.30 8.40
C SER A 38 9.79 -3.71 8.54
N CYS A 39 9.21 -4.69 7.85
CA CYS A 39 9.71 -6.07 7.83
C CYS A 39 11.09 -6.17 7.19
N TYR A 40 11.28 -5.49 6.05
CA TYR A 40 12.59 -5.39 5.39
C TYR A 40 13.62 -4.70 6.29
N ALA A 41 13.25 -3.58 6.92
CA ALA A 41 14.13 -2.86 7.82
C ALA A 41 14.56 -3.72 9.02
N ALA A 42 13.63 -4.49 9.61
CA ALA A 42 13.92 -5.45 10.68
C ALA A 42 14.88 -6.57 10.22
N ALA A 43 14.81 -6.96 8.95
CA ALA A 43 15.72 -7.92 8.34
C ALA A 43 17.07 -7.28 7.90
N GLY A 44 17.25 -5.97 8.04
CA GLY A 44 18.47 -5.26 7.65
C GLY A 44 18.56 -4.90 6.16
N PHE A 45 17.43 -4.90 5.45
CA PHE A 45 17.36 -4.60 4.03
C PHE A 45 16.49 -3.36 3.74
N VAL A 46 16.71 -2.76 2.58
CA VAL A 46 15.85 -1.68 2.08
C VAL A 46 14.78 -2.29 1.18
N TYR A 47 13.52 -1.89 1.36
CA TYR A 47 12.43 -2.38 0.53
C TYR A 47 12.65 -2.05 -0.95
N GLY A 48 12.42 -3.03 -1.82
CA GLY A 48 12.57 -2.89 -3.27
C GLY A 48 13.99 -3.01 -3.84
N THR A 49 15.01 -3.24 -3.00
CA THR A 49 16.40 -3.40 -3.48
C THR A 49 16.80 -4.86 -3.73
N ILE A 50 16.01 -5.81 -3.24
CA ILE A 50 16.25 -7.24 -3.36
C ILE A 50 15.27 -7.84 -4.38
N THR A 51 15.81 -8.47 -5.42
CA THR A 51 15.03 -9.23 -6.40
C THR A 51 14.71 -10.63 -5.87
N ALA A 52 13.57 -11.20 -6.27
CA ALA A 52 13.07 -12.51 -5.83
C ALA A 52 13.74 -13.71 -6.55
N GLY A 53 15.06 -13.63 -6.77
CA GLY A 53 15.84 -14.64 -7.48
C GLY A 53 16.40 -15.76 -6.59
N ILE A 54 17.26 -16.60 -7.18
CA ILE A 54 18.01 -17.61 -6.44
C ILE A 54 18.96 -16.89 -5.46
N GLY A 55 18.90 -17.26 -4.19
CA GLY A 55 19.70 -16.64 -3.13
C GLY A 55 19.01 -15.50 -2.37
N THR A 56 17.74 -15.17 -2.68
CA THR A 56 16.97 -14.21 -1.88
C THR A 56 16.86 -14.70 -0.42
N PRO A 57 17.12 -13.84 0.58
CA PRO A 57 16.98 -14.21 1.98
C PRO A 57 15.56 -14.67 2.30
N ALA A 58 15.42 -15.75 3.07
CA ALA A 58 14.12 -16.29 3.45
C ALA A 58 13.23 -15.26 4.16
N ALA A 59 13.82 -14.38 4.97
CA ALA A 59 13.13 -13.27 5.62
C ALA A 59 12.47 -12.34 4.59
N ILE A 60 13.16 -11.99 3.51
CA ILE A 60 12.63 -11.13 2.44
C ILE A 60 11.51 -11.82 1.67
N LEU A 61 11.68 -13.12 1.36
CA LEU A 61 10.60 -13.90 0.75
C LEU A 61 9.33 -13.89 1.62
N SER A 62 9.50 -14.02 2.94
CA SER A 62 8.40 -13.98 3.90
C SER A 62 7.74 -12.60 3.99
N CYS A 63 8.52 -11.50 4.00
CA CYS A 63 7.97 -10.14 4.01
C CYS A 63 7.11 -9.87 2.77
N ASN A 64 7.56 -10.33 1.59
CA ASN A 64 6.79 -10.17 0.35
C ASN A 64 5.55 -11.08 0.30
N ALA A 65 5.63 -12.30 0.85
CA ALA A 65 4.47 -13.17 0.95
C ALA A 65 3.36 -12.53 1.81
N VAL A 66 3.73 -11.97 2.97
CA VAL A 66 2.80 -11.25 3.84
C VAL A 66 2.22 -10.01 3.14
N LEU A 67 3.05 -9.24 2.44
CA LEU A 67 2.58 -8.12 1.61
C LEU A 67 1.54 -8.58 0.58
N GLY A 68 1.82 -9.63 -0.18
CA GLY A 68 0.91 -10.17 -1.18
C GLY A 68 -0.43 -10.63 -0.59
N THR A 69 -0.39 -11.35 0.55
CA THR A 69 -1.61 -11.76 1.27
C THR A 69 -2.41 -10.57 1.77
N CYS A 70 -1.74 -9.56 2.35
CA CYS A 70 -2.38 -8.32 2.81
C CYS A 70 -3.07 -7.58 1.66
N SER A 71 -2.35 -7.38 0.55
CA SER A 71 -2.88 -6.72 -0.65
C SER A 71 -4.06 -7.49 -1.28
N ALA A 72 -4.00 -8.82 -1.31
CA ALA A 72 -5.11 -9.65 -1.80
C ALA A 72 -6.35 -9.50 -0.90
N ALA A 73 -6.19 -9.44 0.41
CA ALA A 73 -7.29 -9.19 1.34
C ALA A 73 -7.87 -7.77 1.15
N CYS A 74 -7.03 -6.76 0.87
CA CYS A 74 -7.51 -5.41 0.59
C CYS A 74 -8.41 -5.35 -0.67
N ALA A 75 -8.25 -6.25 -1.64
CA ALA A 75 -8.96 -6.19 -2.91
C ALA A 75 -10.50 -6.14 -2.75
N VAL A 76 -11.05 -6.78 -1.72
CA VAL A 76 -12.51 -6.77 -1.45
C VAL A 76 -13.03 -5.37 -1.12
N LEU A 77 -12.19 -4.50 -0.57
CA LEU A 77 -12.56 -3.11 -0.25
C LEU A 77 -12.83 -2.29 -1.50
N SER A 78 -12.27 -2.67 -2.65
CA SER A 78 -12.55 -1.99 -3.91
C SER A 78 -13.99 -2.18 -4.41
N LEU A 79 -14.68 -3.24 -3.96
CA LEU A 79 -16.07 -3.54 -4.28
C LEU A 79 -17.02 -3.36 -3.09
N ALA A 80 -16.49 -2.99 -1.91
CA ALA A 80 -17.30 -2.83 -0.71
C ALA A 80 -18.29 -1.66 -0.88
N PRO A 81 -19.61 -1.88 -0.73
CA PRO A 81 -20.59 -0.80 -0.71
C PRO A 81 -20.29 0.11 0.48
N THR A 82 -20.15 1.40 0.21
CA THR A 82 -19.89 2.39 1.27
C THR A 82 -21.14 3.21 1.54
N PRO A 83 -21.60 3.32 2.81
CA PRO A 83 -22.74 4.15 3.20
C PRO A 83 -22.45 5.65 3.04
#